data_AF-A0A923NB84-F1
#
_entry.id   AF-A0A923NB84-F1
#
_cell.length_a   1.000
_cell.length_b   1.000
_cell.length_c   1.000
_cell.angle_alpha   90.00
_cell.angle_beta   90.00
_cell.angle_gamma   90.00
#
_symmetry.space_group_name_H-M   'P 1'
#
loop_
_entity.id
_entity.type
_entity.pdbx_description
1 polymer ?
#
loop_
_entity_poly.entity_id
_entity_poly.type
_entity_poly.pdbx_seq_one_letter_code
_entity_poly.pdbx_strand_id
1 'polypeptide(L)'
;MKKLFYILAAFGVVLLVLYTFLGGFTAPEVKMATSETMYVAGQAYTGSVEDEQMSKLFMRAAEVVDKKELEGTLGNIYYNDPDKSGDSIRAFIGVIVPNADVKLPEGYELRTVAGGKKVVRAEAEGNMALLPRKLYKAIYDYAEEENLKLEDFYVEWFPAQDRGVVEVPVKQ
;
A
#
# COMPACT_ATOMS: atom_id res chain seq x y z
N MET A 1 39.85 7.03 -20.67
CA MET A 1 38.48 7.54 -20.91
C MET A 1 37.55 6.48 -21.50
N LYS A 2 37.82 5.89 -22.68
CA LYS A 2 36.94 4.86 -23.28
C LYS A 2 36.67 3.63 -22.39
N LYS A 3 37.68 3.11 -21.70
CA LYS A 3 37.51 1.99 -20.74
C LYS A 3 36.58 2.34 -19.56
N LEU A 4 36.69 3.57 -19.04
CA LEU A 4 35.82 4.05 -17.96
C LEU A 4 34.37 4.20 -18.43
N PHE A 5 34.18 4.67 -19.67
CA PHE A 5 32.87 4.74 -20.31
C PHE A 5 32.22 3.36 -20.46
N TYR A 6 32.97 2.35 -20.92
CA TYR A 6 32.43 0.98 -21.02
C TYR A 6 32.09 0.37 -19.66
N ILE A 7 32.88 0.65 -18.61
CA ILE A 7 32.57 0.20 -17.24
C ILE A 7 31.29 0.88 -16.73
N LEU A 8 31.13 2.20 -16.92
CA LEU A 8 29.93 2.92 -16.53
C LEU A 8 28.70 2.46 -17.33
N ALA A 9 28.85 2.21 -18.63
CA ALA A 9 27.79 1.68 -19.48
C ALA A 9 27.38 0.27 -19.04
N ALA A 10 28.33 -0.63 -18.78
CA ALA A 10 28.05 -1.97 -18.27
C ALA A 10 27.34 -1.92 -16.91
N PHE A 11 27.79 -1.03 -16.01
CA PHE A 11 27.14 -0.82 -14.72
C PHE A 11 25.71 -0.27 -14.88
N GLY A 12 25.50 0.68 -15.79
CA GLY A 12 24.17 1.21 -16.12
C GLY A 12 23.23 0.13 -16.66
N VAL A 13 23.72 -0.77 -17.52
CA VAL A 13 22.93 -1.90 -18.03
C VAL A 13 22.55 -2.85 -16.90
N VAL A 14 23.46 -3.17 -15.98
CA VAL A 14 23.14 -4.02 -14.82
C VAL A 14 22.07 -3.38 -13.95
N LEU A 15 22.17 -2.08 -13.64
CA LEU A 15 21.14 -1.38 -12.87
C LEU A 15 19.79 -1.37 -13.58
N LEU A 16 19.77 -1.20 -14.91
CA LEU A 16 18.56 -1.18 -15.70
C LEU A 16 17.87 -2.55 -15.71
N VAL A 17 18.66 -3.63 -15.83
CA VAL A 17 18.15 -5.01 -15.73
C VAL A 17 17.62 -5.33 -14.32
N LEU A 18 18.29 -4.87 -13.27
CA LEU A 18 17.77 -5.02 -11.91
C LEU A 18 16.47 -4.25 -11.73
N TYR A 19 16.39 -3.02 -12.25
CA TYR A 19 15.18 -2.21 -12.16
C TYR A 19 14.01 -2.82 -12.96
N THR A 20 14.24 -3.36 -14.16
CA THR A 20 13.21 -4.10 -14.90
C THR A 20 12.75 -5.34 -14.13
N PHE A 21 13.68 -6.12 -13.55
CA PHE A 21 13.37 -7.34 -12.81
C PHE A 21 12.56 -7.06 -11.52
N LEU A 22 12.79 -5.93 -10.87
CA LEU A 22 11.99 -5.48 -9.72
C LEU A 22 10.59 -4.97 -10.11
N GLY A 23 10.22 -5.03 -11.40
CA GLY A 23 8.97 -4.51 -11.92
C GLY A 23 8.98 -2.99 -12.08
N GLY A 24 10.16 -2.36 -12.16
CA GLY A 24 10.31 -0.89 -12.23
C GLY A 24 9.55 -0.23 -13.38
N PHE A 25 9.40 -0.91 -14.52
CA PHE A 25 8.64 -0.42 -15.68
C PHE A 25 7.20 -0.94 -15.76
N THR A 26 6.77 -1.81 -14.84
CA THR A 26 5.37 -2.26 -14.78
C THR A 26 4.51 -1.09 -14.33
N ALA A 27 3.56 -0.70 -15.20
CA ALA A 27 2.59 0.36 -14.94
C ALA A 27 1.41 -0.20 -14.13
N PRO A 28 0.96 0.50 -13.08
CA PRO A 28 -0.26 0.11 -12.38
C PRO A 28 -1.50 0.19 -13.28
N GLU A 29 -2.44 -0.73 -13.12
CA GLU A 29 -3.80 -0.58 -13.63
C GLU A 29 -4.54 0.38 -12.71
N VAL A 30 -5.16 1.42 -13.26
CA VAL A 30 -5.97 2.38 -12.49
C VAL A 30 -7.36 2.49 -13.09
N LYS A 31 -8.39 2.48 -12.23
CA LYS A 31 -9.78 2.61 -12.65
C LYS A 31 -10.68 3.18 -11.58
N MET A 32 -11.79 3.77 -12.01
CA MET A 32 -12.94 4.02 -11.14
C MET A 32 -13.62 2.72 -10.76
N ALA A 33 -13.90 2.55 -9.47
CA ALA A 33 -14.60 1.38 -8.93
C ALA A 33 -15.63 1.80 -7.88
N THR A 34 -16.39 0.82 -7.40
CA THR A 34 -17.24 0.97 -6.21
C THR A 34 -16.62 0.12 -5.11
N SER A 35 -16.33 0.71 -3.95
CA SER A 35 -15.65 0.01 -2.87
C SER A 35 -16.50 -1.11 -2.29
N GLU A 36 -15.84 -2.16 -1.81
CA GLU A 36 -16.47 -3.21 -1.03
C GLU A 36 -16.33 -2.88 0.46
N THR A 37 -17.20 -3.48 1.29
CA THR A 37 -17.01 -3.38 2.74
C THR A 37 -15.80 -4.22 3.12
N MET A 38 -14.86 -3.62 3.84
CA MET A 38 -13.66 -4.29 4.32
C MET A 38 -13.60 -4.27 5.84
N TYR A 39 -13.04 -5.32 6.41
CA TYR A 39 -12.78 -5.45 7.84
C TYR A 39 -11.28 -5.51 8.04
N VAL A 40 -10.72 -4.58 8.81
CA VAL A 40 -9.29 -4.49 9.07
C VAL A 40 -9.07 -4.75 10.55
N ALA A 41 -8.35 -5.82 10.88
CA ALA A 41 -7.93 -6.18 12.22
C ALA A 41 -6.49 -5.73 12.41
N GLY A 42 -6.23 -4.81 13.34
CA GLY A 42 -4.92 -4.18 13.44
C GLY A 42 -4.76 -3.25 14.63
N GLN A 43 -3.76 -2.39 14.56
CA GLN A 43 -3.42 -1.45 15.61
C GLN A 43 -3.28 -0.04 15.04
N ALA A 44 -3.75 0.95 15.80
CA ALA A 44 -3.59 2.35 15.43
C ALA A 44 -2.14 2.81 15.59
N TYR A 45 -1.68 3.63 14.66
CA TYR A 45 -0.37 4.26 14.67
C TYR A 45 -0.51 5.76 14.40
N THR A 46 0.25 6.57 15.13
CA THR A 46 0.40 8.00 14.85
C THR A 46 1.83 8.41 15.14
N GLY A 47 2.56 8.87 14.13
CA GLY A 47 3.97 9.23 14.26
C GLY A 47 4.68 9.25 12.91
N SER A 48 6.00 9.27 12.91
CA SER A 48 6.80 9.32 11.69
C SER A 48 6.80 7.99 10.94
N VAL A 49 6.85 8.05 9.60
CA VAL A 49 7.06 6.85 8.77
C VAL A 49 8.42 6.18 9.00
N GLU A 50 9.37 6.89 9.63
CA GLU A 50 10.70 6.37 9.98
C GLU A 50 10.77 5.78 11.40
N ASP A 51 9.67 5.85 12.16
CA ASP A 51 9.63 5.35 13.53
C ASP A 51 9.72 3.81 13.55
N GLU A 52 10.58 3.31 14.43
CA GLU A 52 10.73 1.88 14.67
C GLU A 52 9.42 1.23 15.14
N GLN A 53 8.56 2.00 15.84
CA GLN A 53 7.24 1.52 16.24
C GLN A 53 6.38 1.13 15.04
N MET A 54 6.41 1.91 13.95
CA MET A 54 5.63 1.59 12.74
C MET A 54 6.13 0.28 12.13
N SER A 55 7.44 0.11 12.02
CA SER A 55 8.07 -1.12 11.54
C SER A 55 7.69 -2.33 12.40
N LYS A 56 7.66 -2.19 13.73
CA LYS A 56 7.21 -3.23 14.66
C LYS A 56 5.75 -3.64 14.42
N LEU A 57 4.87 -2.70 14.11
CA LEU A 57 3.47 -3.00 13.78
C LEU A 57 3.34 -3.77 12.47
N PHE A 58 4.08 -3.39 11.43
CA PHE A 58 4.13 -4.13 10.16
C PHE A 58 4.65 -5.56 10.35
N MET A 59 5.76 -5.72 11.08
CA MET A 59 6.31 -7.03 11.39
C MET A 59 5.33 -7.90 12.18
N ARG A 60 4.62 -7.31 13.15
CA ARG A 60 3.61 -8.03 13.93
C ARG A 60 2.43 -8.48 13.06
N ALA A 61 1.94 -7.63 12.16
CA ALA A 61 0.90 -7.99 11.21
C ALA A 61 1.32 -9.16 10.30
N ALA A 62 2.54 -9.11 9.76
CA ALA A 62 3.12 -10.21 8.99
C ALA A 62 3.20 -11.50 9.80
N GLU A 63 3.72 -11.42 11.02
CA GLU A 63 3.85 -12.57 11.91
C GLU A 63 2.49 -13.23 12.23
N VAL A 64 1.45 -12.43 12.48
CA VAL A 64 0.09 -12.92 12.76
C VAL A 64 -0.47 -13.73 11.58
N VAL A 65 -0.25 -13.27 10.35
CA VAL A 65 -0.67 -13.97 9.14
C VAL A 65 0.18 -15.24 8.92
N ASP A 66 1.51 -15.12 9.03
CA ASP A 66 2.44 -16.24 8.80
C ASP A 66 2.24 -17.39 9.80
N LYS A 67 1.97 -17.05 11.07
CA LYS A 67 1.66 -18.01 12.13
C LYS A 67 0.22 -18.53 12.09
N LYS A 68 -0.61 -18.02 11.17
CA LYS A 68 -2.04 -18.36 11.06
C LYS A 68 -2.82 -18.06 12.35
N GLU A 69 -2.38 -17.05 13.12
CA GLU A 69 -3.14 -16.52 14.25
C GLU A 69 -4.39 -15.78 13.78
N LEU A 70 -4.33 -15.23 12.55
CA LEU A 70 -5.45 -14.58 11.87
C LEU A 70 -5.43 -14.93 10.37
N GLU A 71 -6.57 -15.32 9.83
CA GLU A 71 -6.74 -15.51 8.40
C GLU A 71 -7.02 -14.18 7.70
N GLY A 72 -6.29 -13.89 6.63
CA GLY A 72 -6.49 -12.68 5.86
C GLY A 72 -5.27 -12.28 5.05
N THR A 73 -5.22 -11.01 4.70
CA THR A 73 -4.17 -10.41 3.88
C THR A 73 -3.66 -9.15 4.56
N LEU A 74 -2.35 -8.87 4.49
CA LEU A 74 -1.81 -7.62 5.02
C LEU A 74 -2.53 -6.41 4.40
N GLY A 75 -2.94 -5.48 5.25
CA GLY A 75 -3.58 -4.27 4.79
C GLY A 75 -3.70 -3.19 5.85
N ASN A 76 -3.74 -1.95 5.37
CA ASN A 76 -3.59 -0.75 6.16
C ASN A 76 -4.68 0.26 5.78
N ILE A 77 -5.08 1.06 6.76
CA ILE A 77 -5.88 2.27 6.54
C ILE A 77 -4.98 3.47 6.84
N TYR A 78 -4.92 4.45 5.95
CA TYR A 78 -4.28 5.73 6.22
C TYR A 78 -5.32 6.84 6.26
N TYR A 79 -5.27 7.68 7.29
CA TYR A 79 -6.21 8.79 7.52
C TYR A 79 -5.63 10.16 7.11
N ASN A 80 -4.48 10.13 6.43
CA ASN A 80 -3.83 11.25 5.77
C ASN A 80 -2.86 10.70 4.71
N ASP A 81 -2.54 11.53 3.74
CA ASP A 81 -1.69 11.18 2.60
C ASP A 81 -0.25 10.85 3.06
N PRO A 82 0.22 9.59 2.97
CA PRO A 82 1.58 9.22 3.37
C PRO A 82 2.67 10.02 2.65
N ASP A 83 2.43 10.40 1.39
CA ASP A 83 3.40 11.13 0.56
C ASP A 83 3.41 12.63 0.87
N LYS A 84 2.35 13.19 1.49
CA LYS A 84 2.24 14.62 1.83
C LYS A 84 2.24 14.91 3.32
N SER A 85 2.17 13.89 4.19
CA SER A 85 1.91 14.06 5.63
C SER A 85 3.07 14.64 6.45
N GLY A 86 4.16 15.06 5.83
CA GLY A 86 5.32 15.62 6.52
C GLY A 86 5.87 14.62 7.54
N ASP A 87 5.94 15.03 8.81
CA ASP A 87 6.58 14.24 9.87
C ASP A 87 5.63 13.26 10.59
N SER A 88 4.32 13.25 10.29
CA SER A 88 3.37 12.39 11.01
C SER A 88 2.25 11.80 10.15
N ILE A 89 2.23 10.47 10.08
CA ILE A 89 1.16 9.69 9.51
C ILE A 89 0.19 9.21 10.60
N ARG A 90 -1.09 9.11 10.26
CA ARG A 90 -2.13 8.45 11.06
C ARG A 90 -2.57 7.22 10.29
N ALA A 91 -2.25 6.05 10.83
CA ALA A 91 -2.51 4.78 10.18
C ALA A 91 -3.21 3.79 11.11
N PHE A 92 -3.80 2.77 10.50
CA PHE A 92 -4.26 1.56 11.17
C PHE A 92 -3.64 0.38 10.43
N ILE A 93 -2.63 -0.24 11.05
CA ILE A 93 -1.76 -1.24 10.41
C ILE A 93 -2.23 -2.62 10.86
N GLY A 94 -2.46 -3.53 9.91
CA GLY A 94 -2.96 -4.85 10.24
C GLY A 94 -3.25 -5.77 9.06
N VAL A 95 -4.38 -6.46 9.14
CA VAL A 95 -4.79 -7.54 8.25
C VAL A 95 -6.25 -7.30 7.82
N ILE A 96 -6.52 -7.33 6.52
CA ILE A 96 -7.88 -7.44 5.99
C ILE A 96 -8.38 -8.86 6.23
N VAL A 97 -9.46 -8.98 6.98
CA VAL A 97 -10.10 -10.23 7.38
C VAL A 97 -11.41 -10.47 6.63
N PRO A 98 -11.85 -11.72 6.43
CA PRO A 98 -13.00 -12.03 5.59
C PRO A 98 -14.35 -11.54 6.16
N ASN A 99 -14.47 -11.37 7.47
CA ASN A 99 -15.70 -10.91 8.14
C ASN A 99 -15.41 -10.27 9.51
N ALA A 100 -16.44 -9.75 10.17
CA ALA A 100 -16.32 -9.10 11.47
C ALA A 100 -16.23 -10.08 12.66
N ASP A 101 -16.55 -11.36 12.47
CA ASP A 101 -16.67 -12.37 13.53
C ASP A 101 -15.34 -13.10 13.79
N VAL A 102 -14.21 -12.40 13.61
CA VAL A 102 -12.87 -12.95 13.81
C VAL A 102 -12.42 -12.85 15.27
N LYS A 103 -11.67 -13.86 15.72
CA LYS A 103 -10.97 -13.78 17.01
C LYS A 103 -9.69 -12.94 16.82
N LEU A 104 -9.66 -11.78 17.47
CA LEU A 104 -8.53 -10.86 17.36
C LEU A 104 -7.34 -11.31 18.23
N PRO A 105 -6.09 -11.15 17.74
CA PRO A 105 -4.89 -11.24 18.57
C PRO A 105 -4.90 -10.20 19.70
N GLU A 106 -4.06 -10.40 20.72
CA GLU A 106 -3.92 -9.42 21.80
C GLU A 106 -3.49 -8.05 21.28
N GLY A 107 -4.16 -6.99 21.74
CA GLY A 107 -3.88 -5.61 21.35
C GLY A 107 -4.45 -5.19 19.98
N TYR A 108 -5.07 -6.11 19.22
CA TYR A 108 -5.72 -5.79 17.96
C TYR A 108 -7.14 -5.25 18.18
N GLU A 109 -7.50 -4.28 17.36
CA GLU A 109 -8.86 -3.76 17.21
C GLU A 109 -9.40 -4.11 15.82
N LEU A 110 -10.73 -4.03 15.66
CA LEU A 110 -11.37 -4.19 14.35
C LEU A 110 -11.89 -2.83 13.86
N ARG A 111 -11.56 -2.48 12.61
CA ARG A 111 -12.12 -1.34 11.89
C ARG A 111 -12.93 -1.84 10.70
N THR A 112 -14.11 -1.24 10.50
CA THR A 112 -14.92 -1.49 9.31
C THR A 112 -14.78 -0.31 8.37
N VAL A 113 -14.35 -0.58 7.14
CA VAL A 113 -14.42 0.38 6.03
C VAL A 113 -15.71 0.11 5.29
N ALA A 114 -16.64 1.05 5.33
CA ALA A 114 -17.93 0.90 4.64
C ALA A 114 -17.73 0.90 3.12
N GLY A 115 -18.31 -0.10 2.45
CA GLY A 115 -18.37 -0.17 0.99
C GLY A 115 -19.36 0.82 0.38
N GLY A 116 -19.50 0.75 -0.95
CA GLY A 116 -20.48 1.52 -1.71
C GLY A 116 -20.01 2.93 -2.10
N LYS A 117 -18.80 3.33 -1.74
CA LYS A 117 -18.22 4.61 -2.17
C LYS A 117 -17.65 4.48 -3.58
N LYS A 118 -17.66 5.58 -4.35
CA LYS A 118 -16.85 5.67 -5.57
C LYS A 118 -15.39 5.88 -5.17
N VAL A 119 -14.52 5.05 -5.71
CA VAL A 119 -13.08 5.05 -5.41
C VAL A 119 -12.28 5.03 -6.70
N VAL A 120 -11.09 5.62 -6.67
CA VAL A 120 -10.02 5.30 -7.61
C VAL A 120 -9.29 4.09 -7.03
N ARG A 121 -9.27 2.98 -7.78
CA ARG A 121 -8.53 1.76 -7.43
C ARG A 121 -7.30 1.68 -8.33
N ALA A 122 -6.12 1.57 -7.72
CA ALA A 122 -4.89 1.22 -8.42
C ALA A 122 -4.41 -0.16 -7.98
N GLU A 123 -3.89 -0.92 -8.93
CA GLU A 123 -3.34 -2.25 -8.70
C GLU A 123 -2.06 -2.44 -9.52
N ALA A 124 -1.06 -3.09 -8.94
CA ALA A 124 0.17 -3.41 -9.66
C ALA A 124 0.81 -4.70 -9.13
N GLU A 125 1.55 -5.34 -10.02
CA GLU A 125 2.50 -6.40 -9.67
C GLU A 125 3.92 -5.85 -9.57
N GLY A 126 4.70 -6.36 -8.63
CA GLY A 126 6.10 -5.98 -8.44
C GLY A 126 6.61 -6.20 -7.03
N ASN A 127 7.83 -5.74 -6.78
CA ASN A 127 8.44 -5.84 -5.46
C ASN A 127 7.72 -4.92 -4.44
N MET A 128 7.43 -5.45 -3.25
CA MET A 128 6.76 -4.73 -2.15
C MET A 128 7.42 -3.41 -1.75
N ALA A 129 8.74 -3.29 -1.90
CA ALA A 129 9.44 -2.04 -1.59
C ALA A 129 9.14 -0.91 -2.60
N LEU A 130 8.66 -1.25 -3.81
CA LEU A 130 8.36 -0.29 -4.88
C LEU A 130 6.87 -0.05 -5.07
N LEU A 131 6.03 -1.02 -4.67
CA LEU A 131 4.59 -0.99 -4.92
C LEU A 131 3.88 0.23 -4.33
N PRO A 132 4.05 0.59 -3.04
CA PRO A 132 3.32 1.72 -2.46
C PRO A 132 3.48 2.99 -3.29
N ARG A 133 4.72 3.48 -3.45
CA ARG A 133 5.02 4.70 -4.21
C ARG A 133 4.42 4.69 -5.63
N LYS A 134 4.41 3.54 -6.31
CA LYS A 134 3.84 3.42 -7.66
C LYS A 134 2.32 3.54 -7.64
N LEU A 135 1.66 2.88 -6.70
CA LEU A 135 0.21 2.88 -6.56
C LEU A 135 -0.30 4.27 -6.22
N TYR A 136 0.28 4.94 -5.21
CA TYR A 136 -0.09 6.31 -4.84
C TYR A 136 0.11 7.28 -6.00
N LYS A 137 1.26 7.23 -6.68
CA LYS A 137 1.51 8.07 -7.86
C LYS A 137 0.45 7.86 -8.94
N ALA A 138 0.14 6.61 -9.27
CA ALA A 138 -0.82 6.30 -10.33
C ALA A 138 -2.25 6.76 -10.00
N ILE A 139 -2.65 6.70 -8.72
CA ILE A 139 -3.92 7.26 -8.26
C ILE A 139 -3.95 8.78 -8.43
N TYR A 140 -2.88 9.48 -8.06
CA TYR A 140 -2.81 10.94 -8.17
C TYR A 140 -2.78 11.40 -9.63
N ASP A 141 -1.98 10.75 -10.48
CA ASP A 141 -1.93 11.04 -11.91
C ASP A 141 -3.34 10.87 -12.53
N TYR A 142 -4.00 9.75 -12.26
CA TYR A 142 -5.36 9.48 -12.77
C TYR A 142 -6.39 10.51 -12.27
N ALA A 143 -6.34 10.86 -10.98
CA ALA A 143 -7.26 11.85 -10.43
C ALA A 143 -7.03 13.25 -11.03
N GLU A 144 -5.79 13.61 -11.34
CA GLU A 144 -5.46 14.86 -12.04
C GLU A 144 -6.00 14.86 -13.48
N GLU A 145 -5.75 13.79 -14.23
CA GLU A 145 -6.23 13.62 -15.61
C GLU A 145 -7.77 13.68 -15.70
N GLU A 146 -8.46 13.03 -14.77
CA GLU A 146 -9.92 12.96 -14.72
C GLU A 146 -10.57 14.11 -13.92
N ASN A 147 -9.78 15.08 -13.45
CA ASN A 147 -10.24 16.23 -12.65
C ASN A 147 -11.04 15.81 -11.39
N LEU A 148 -10.64 14.71 -10.76
CA LEU A 148 -11.26 14.16 -9.55
C LEU A 148 -10.64 14.77 -8.29
N LYS A 149 -11.48 14.97 -7.27
CA LYS A 149 -11.02 15.33 -5.93
C LYS A 149 -11.04 14.10 -5.04
N LEU A 150 -9.94 13.78 -4.39
CA LEU A 150 -9.81 12.61 -3.52
C LEU A 150 -10.02 12.97 -2.04
N GLU A 151 -10.55 12.02 -1.27
CA GLU A 151 -10.55 12.04 0.19
C GLU A 151 -9.13 11.75 0.73
N ASP A 152 -8.81 12.28 1.92
CA ASP A 152 -7.56 11.95 2.62
C ASP A 152 -7.75 10.64 3.43
N PHE A 153 -8.17 9.58 2.74
CA PHE A 153 -8.46 8.27 3.30
C PHE A 153 -8.06 7.19 2.30
N TYR A 154 -7.20 6.27 2.72
CA TYR A 154 -6.58 5.29 1.84
C TYR A 154 -6.73 3.91 2.45
N VAL A 155 -7.09 2.93 1.63
CA VAL A 155 -7.06 1.51 2.01
C VAL A 155 -6.07 0.81 1.10
N GLU A 156 -5.03 0.25 1.69
CA GLU A 156 -3.95 -0.45 0.99
C GLU A 156 -3.93 -1.91 1.42
N TRP A 157 -3.75 -2.85 0.49
CA TRP A 157 -3.58 -4.26 0.83
C TRP A 157 -2.76 -5.03 -0.21
N PHE A 158 -2.27 -6.19 0.22
CA PHE A 158 -1.27 -6.96 -0.52
C PHE A 158 -1.76 -8.39 -0.80
N PRO A 159 -2.70 -8.60 -1.75
CA PRO A 159 -3.37 -9.88 -1.98
C PRO A 159 -2.42 -11.03 -2.39
N ALA A 160 -1.20 -10.72 -2.81
CA ALA A 160 -0.12 -11.68 -3.03
C ALA A 160 1.23 -11.06 -2.66
N GLN A 161 2.29 -11.88 -2.57
CA GLN A 161 3.64 -11.43 -2.20
C GLN A 161 4.24 -10.39 -3.16
N ASP A 162 3.72 -10.31 -4.38
CA ASP A 162 4.15 -9.45 -5.47
C ASP A 162 3.00 -8.60 -6.02
N ARG A 163 1.87 -8.46 -5.31
CA ARG A 163 0.72 -7.69 -5.76
C ARG A 163 0.23 -6.74 -4.68
N GLY A 164 0.05 -5.47 -5.04
CA GLY A 164 -0.47 -4.43 -4.16
C GLY A 164 -1.68 -3.73 -4.76
N VAL A 165 -2.61 -3.32 -3.90
CA VAL A 165 -3.81 -2.58 -4.28
C VAL A 165 -3.99 -1.40 -3.33
N VAL A 166 -4.36 -0.24 -3.88
CA VAL A 166 -4.77 0.93 -3.10
C VAL A 166 -6.11 1.43 -3.61
N GLU A 167 -7.01 1.77 -2.69
CA GLU A 167 -8.24 2.48 -2.96
C GLU A 167 -8.26 3.84 -2.26
N VAL A 168 -8.71 4.86 -2.99
CA VAL A 168 -8.93 6.21 -2.47
C VAL A 168 -10.32 6.70 -2.87
N PRO A 169 -11.20 7.04 -1.92
CA PRO A 169 -12.52 7.57 -2.23
C PRO A 169 -12.45 8.92 -2.95
N VAL A 170 -13.40 9.13 -3.85
CA VAL A 170 -13.63 10.42 -4.50
C VAL A 170 -14.55 11.27 -3.61
N LYS A 171 -14.19 12.53 -3.38
CA LYS A 171 -15.02 13.54 -2.71
C LYS A 171 -16.30 13.75 -3.53
N GLN A 172 -17.45 13.52 -2.87
CA GLN A 172 -18.77 13.82 -3.42
C GLN A 172 -19.04 15.32 -3.47
#